data_AF-A0A957UL33-F1
#
_entry.id   AF-A0A957UL33-F1
#
_cell.length_a   1.000
_cell.length_b   1.000
_cell.length_c   1.000
_cell.angle_alpha   90.00
_cell.angle_beta   90.00
_cell.angle_gamma   90.00
#
_symmetry.space_group_name_H-M   'P 1'
#
loop_
_entity.id
_entity.type
_entity.pdbx_description
1 polymer ?
#
loop_
_entity_poly.entity_id
_entity_poly.type
_entity_poly.pdbx_seq_one_letter_code
_entity_poly.pdbx_strand_id
1 'polypeptide(L)'
;ADLTTINESVAEIVGNEIGQLALERYYPDLVPPPPSKADLIIREMLGQYGAPRFDFRNEMRETRLEVDRLLAAGQVAQAERYMEQRRQLFVENGYPIRKLNQAYFAFHGSYGTSAASSSPIGPQLDDLRAAMPDLQTFVHTVRWFTSAAELNDAAAKWEKQ
;
A
#
# COMPACT_ATOMS: atom_id res chain seq x y z
N ALA A 1 -4.71 -13.86 -9.18
CA ALA A 1 -3.82 -12.98 -8.40
C ALA A 1 -4.15 -11.54 -8.74
N ASP A 2 -3.92 -11.10 -9.98
CA ASP A 2 -4.09 -9.69 -10.40
C ASP A 2 -5.50 -9.12 -10.20
N LEU A 3 -6.57 -9.87 -10.52
CA LEU A 3 -7.95 -9.40 -10.28
C LEU A 3 -8.29 -9.25 -8.80
N THR A 4 -7.73 -10.12 -7.95
CA THR A 4 -7.87 -10.00 -6.49
C THR A 4 -7.19 -8.73 -6.03
N THR A 5 -5.99 -8.45 -6.51
CA THR A 5 -5.26 -7.19 -6.25
C THR A 5 -6.04 -5.96 -6.73
N ILE A 6 -6.61 -5.99 -7.94
CA ILE A 6 -7.46 -4.90 -8.46
C ILE A 6 -8.64 -4.65 -7.52
N ASN A 7 -9.39 -5.69 -7.16
CA ASN A 7 -10.57 -5.55 -6.32
C ASN A 7 -10.23 -5.01 -4.92
N GLU A 8 -9.16 -5.50 -4.31
CA GLU A 8 -8.68 -5.02 -3.01
C GLU A 8 -8.25 -3.56 -3.08
N SER A 9 -7.45 -3.18 -4.08
CA SER A 9 -7.00 -1.80 -4.27
C SER A 9 -8.17 -0.85 -4.57
N VAL A 10 -9.14 -1.25 -5.40
CA VAL A 10 -10.35 -0.46 -5.65
C VAL A 10 -11.16 -0.27 -4.36
N ALA A 11 -11.36 -1.33 -3.58
CA ALA A 11 -12.09 -1.26 -2.32
C ALA A 11 -11.40 -0.30 -1.33
N GLU A 12 -10.07 -0.30 -1.29
CA GLU A 12 -9.29 0.60 -0.45
C GLU A 12 -9.41 2.06 -0.89
N ILE A 13 -9.18 2.36 -2.18
CA ILE A 13 -9.29 3.72 -2.74
C ILE A 13 -10.68 4.30 -2.46
N VAL A 14 -11.73 3.53 -2.80
CA VAL A 14 -13.13 3.93 -2.61
C VAL A 14 -13.46 4.07 -1.12
N GLY A 15 -13.01 3.14 -0.29
CA GLY A 15 -13.26 3.16 1.16
C GLY A 15 -12.62 4.37 1.85
N ASN A 16 -11.38 4.70 1.49
CA ASN A 16 -10.67 5.86 2.02
C ASN A 16 -11.36 7.17 1.61
N GLU A 17 -11.71 7.32 0.34
CA GLU A 17 -12.33 8.55 -0.15
C GLU A 17 -13.75 8.74 0.40
N ILE A 18 -14.59 7.69 0.41
CA ILE A 18 -15.91 7.77 1.05
C ILE A 18 -15.78 8.02 2.56
N GLY A 19 -14.81 7.37 3.22
CA GLY A 19 -14.53 7.58 4.64
C GLY A 19 -14.20 9.03 4.94
N GLN A 20 -13.35 9.65 4.12
CA GLN A 20 -13.02 11.07 4.24
C GLN A 20 -14.25 11.97 4.00
N LEU A 21 -14.99 11.74 2.91
CA LEU A 21 -16.20 12.53 2.61
C LEU A 21 -17.27 12.40 3.72
N ALA A 22 -17.40 11.21 4.31
CA ALA A 22 -18.31 10.97 5.43
C ALA A 22 -17.84 11.68 6.70
N LEU A 23 -16.53 11.67 6.99
CA LEU A 23 -15.95 12.40 8.11
C LEU A 23 -16.20 13.90 7.96
N GLU A 24 -15.91 14.47 6.78
CA GLU A 24 -16.12 15.89 6.48
C GLU A 24 -17.60 16.30 6.58
N ARG A 25 -18.52 15.43 6.14
CA ARG A 25 -19.95 15.73 6.12
C ARG A 25 -20.64 15.58 7.47
N TYR A 26 -20.30 14.53 8.23
CA TYR A 26 -21.05 14.14 9.43
C TYR A 26 -20.29 14.37 10.74
N TYR A 27 -18.96 14.47 10.69
CA TYR A 27 -18.10 14.64 11.85
C TYR A 27 -17.01 15.70 11.59
N PRO A 28 -17.37 16.93 11.18
CA PRO A 28 -16.41 17.97 10.80
C PRO A 28 -15.41 18.30 11.92
N ASP A 29 -15.82 18.18 13.18
CA ASP A 29 -14.96 18.42 14.35
C ASP A 29 -13.87 17.35 14.53
N LEU A 30 -14.02 16.18 13.90
CA LEU A 30 -13.05 15.09 13.92
C LEU A 30 -12.15 15.07 12.68
N VAL A 31 -12.37 15.97 11.71
CA VAL A 31 -11.50 16.10 10.54
C VAL A 31 -10.12 16.54 11.02
N PRO A 32 -9.05 15.77 10.75
CA PRO A 32 -7.71 16.17 11.13
C PRO A 32 -7.40 17.52 10.47
N PRO A 33 -6.79 18.47 11.20
CA PRO A 33 -6.36 19.72 10.59
C PRO A 33 -5.40 19.41 9.43
N PRO A 34 -5.44 20.19 8.34
CA PRO A 34 -4.48 20.01 7.26
C PRO A 34 -3.06 20.08 7.84
N PRO A 35 -2.15 19.22 7.36
CA PRO A 35 -0.78 19.20 7.87
C PRO A 35 -0.20 20.61 7.77
N SER A 36 0.36 21.10 8.87
CA SER A 36 0.94 22.43 8.91
C SER A 36 2.13 22.53 7.94
N LYS A 37 2.57 23.74 7.59
CA LYS A 37 3.85 23.91 6.87
C LYS A 37 5.00 23.25 7.60
N ALA A 38 4.98 23.24 8.93
CA ALA A 38 5.97 22.53 9.73
C ALA A 38 5.82 21.01 9.56
N ASP A 39 4.62 20.45 9.47
CA ASP A 39 4.40 19.02 9.20
C ASP A 39 4.78 18.64 7.77
N LEU A 40 4.55 19.52 6.80
CA LEU A 40 4.96 19.34 5.41
C LEU A 40 6.47 19.44 5.27
N ILE A 41 7.11 20.43 5.90
CA ILE A 41 8.56 20.57 5.98
C ILE A 41 9.16 19.40 6.77
N ILE A 42 8.54 18.95 7.86
CA ILE A 42 8.95 17.74 8.56
C ILE A 42 8.77 16.54 7.64
N ARG A 43 7.68 16.39 6.90
CA ARG A 43 7.52 15.29 5.92
C ARG A 43 8.51 15.37 4.77
N GLU A 44 8.87 16.57 4.32
CA GLU A 44 9.78 16.82 3.21
C GLU A 44 11.24 16.71 3.66
N MET A 45 11.59 17.15 4.86
CA MET A 45 12.86 16.86 5.54
C MET A 45 12.94 15.37 5.88
N LEU A 46 11.86 14.78 6.39
CA LEU A 46 11.74 13.32 6.51
C LEU A 46 11.74 12.62 5.13
N GLY A 47 11.60 13.34 4.02
CA GLY A 47 11.82 12.83 2.66
C GLY A 47 13.22 13.10 2.11
N GLN A 48 13.89 14.20 2.52
CA GLN A 48 15.09 14.76 1.91
C GLN A 48 16.39 14.52 2.68
N TYR A 49 16.35 14.10 3.95
CA TYR A 49 17.56 13.63 4.65
C TYR A 49 17.88 12.19 4.23
N GLY A 50 18.61 12.08 3.10
CA GLY A 50 19.19 10.85 2.58
C GLY A 50 20.36 10.35 3.43
N ALA A 51 20.05 9.44 4.36
CA ALA A 51 20.61 8.09 4.33
C ALA A 51 19.50 7.19 3.75
N PRO A 52 19.74 5.97 3.22
CA PRO A 52 18.63 5.14 2.74
C PRO A 52 17.69 4.90 3.93
N ARG A 53 16.59 5.64 3.97
CA ARG A 53 15.62 5.55 5.05
C ARG A 53 15.02 4.17 4.94
N PHE A 54 15.10 3.43 6.03
CA PHE A 54 14.46 2.14 6.17
C PHE A 54 12.96 2.31 5.85
N ASP A 55 12.59 1.91 4.64
CA ASP A 55 11.23 1.99 4.13
C ASP A 55 10.51 0.74 4.61
N PHE A 56 9.70 0.92 5.66
CA PHE A 56 8.97 -0.17 6.28
C PHE A 56 8.23 -1.04 5.28
N ARG A 57 7.61 -0.46 4.25
CA ARG A 57 6.80 -1.20 3.28
C ARG A 57 7.69 -2.02 2.36
N ASN A 58 8.75 -1.42 1.82
CA ASN A 58 9.70 -2.13 0.97
C ASN A 58 10.43 -3.24 1.73
N GLU A 59 10.85 -2.96 2.97
CA GLU A 59 11.55 -3.92 3.81
C GLU A 59 10.60 -5.05 4.26
N MET A 60 9.33 -4.77 4.55
CA MET A 60 8.35 -5.82 4.88
C MET A 60 8.05 -6.70 3.66
N ARG A 61 7.99 -6.10 2.47
CA ARG A 61 7.80 -6.82 1.20
C ARG A 61 8.96 -7.75 0.89
N GLU A 62 10.20 -7.25 0.97
CA GLU A 62 11.39 -8.08 0.78
C GLU A 62 11.41 -9.24 1.78
N THR A 63 11.08 -8.94 3.04
CA THR A 63 11.00 -9.97 4.08
C THR A 63 10.00 -11.06 3.70
N ARG A 64 8.82 -10.67 3.21
CA ARG A 64 7.76 -11.60 2.80
C ARG A 64 8.20 -12.49 1.65
N LEU A 65 8.81 -11.92 0.61
CA LEU A 65 9.24 -12.64 -0.58
C LEU A 65 10.30 -13.70 -0.25
N GLU A 66 11.32 -13.34 0.54
CA GLU A 66 12.38 -14.29 0.89
C GLU A 66 11.88 -15.37 1.86
N VAL A 67 10.98 -15.03 2.80
CA VAL A 67 10.33 -16.02 3.66
C VAL A 67 9.53 -17.03 2.84
N ASP A 68 8.71 -16.56 1.89
CA ASP A 68 7.92 -17.44 1.02
C ASP A 68 8.84 -18.33 0.16
N ARG A 69 9.96 -17.80 -0.35
CA ARG A 69 10.97 -18.59 -1.09
C ARG A 69 11.59 -19.68 -0.23
N LEU A 70 12.03 -19.35 0.98
CA LEU A 70 12.64 -20.30 1.92
C LEU A 70 11.65 -21.40 2.34
N LEU A 71 10.40 -21.04 2.59
CA LEU A 71 9.36 -22.01 2.95
C LEU A 71 8.98 -22.92 1.80
N ALA A 72 8.88 -22.42 0.58
CA ALA A 72 8.66 -23.23 -0.62
C ALA A 72 9.79 -24.25 -0.84
N ALA A 73 11.02 -23.91 -0.45
CA ALA A 73 12.17 -24.82 -0.48
C ALA A 73 12.24 -25.77 0.74
N GLY A 74 11.25 -25.75 1.64
CA GLY A 74 11.24 -26.56 2.86
C GLY A 74 12.22 -26.11 3.95
N GLN A 75 12.83 -24.93 3.81
CA GLN A 75 13.89 -24.41 4.68
C GLN A 75 13.33 -23.63 5.88
N VAL A 76 12.47 -24.28 6.68
CA VAL A 76 11.71 -23.64 7.78
C VAL A 76 12.60 -22.92 8.79
N ALA A 77 13.65 -23.58 9.30
CA ALA A 77 14.56 -22.99 10.28
C ALA A 77 15.36 -21.79 9.73
N GLN A 78 15.51 -21.69 8.42
CA GLN A 78 16.16 -20.55 7.78
C GLN A 78 15.19 -19.37 7.65
N ALA A 79 13.93 -19.64 7.29
CA ALA A 79 12.87 -18.64 7.26
C ALA A 79 12.65 -18.02 8.64
N GLU A 80 12.61 -18.82 9.71
CA GLU A 80 12.43 -18.32 11.08
C GLU A 80 13.58 -17.42 11.54
N ARG A 81 14.83 -17.81 11.26
CA ARG A 81 16.00 -16.99 11.59
C ARG A 81 16.00 -15.68 10.82
N TYR A 82 15.66 -15.73 9.53
CA TYR A 82 15.56 -14.53 8.71
C TYR A 82 14.47 -13.58 9.22
N MET A 83 13.29 -14.09 9.60
CA MET A 83 12.24 -13.26 10.20
C MET A 83 12.67 -12.57 11.50
N GLU A 84 13.41 -13.24 12.38
CA GLU A 84 13.91 -12.61 13.61
C GLU A 84 14.97 -11.54 13.32
N GLN A 85 15.88 -11.78 12.38
CA GLN A 85 16.86 -10.78 11.93
C GLN A 85 16.16 -9.53 11.39
N ARG A 86 15.13 -9.72 10.56
CA ARG A 86 14.36 -8.61 10.00
C ARG A 86 13.59 -7.89 11.11
N ARG A 87 12.98 -8.60 12.06
CA ARG A 87 12.30 -7.98 13.23
C ARG A 87 13.23 -7.06 14.02
N GLN A 88 14.49 -7.46 14.24
CA GLN A 88 15.48 -6.62 14.92
C GLN A 88 15.78 -5.36 14.13
N LEU A 89 15.98 -5.49 12.81
CA LEU A 89 16.16 -4.37 11.90
C LEU A 89 14.96 -3.40 11.92
N PHE A 90 13.72 -3.91 11.95
CA PHE A 90 12.52 -3.07 12.11
C PHE A 90 12.55 -2.28 13.43
N VAL A 91 12.88 -2.94 14.55
CA VAL A 91 12.93 -2.30 15.87
C VAL A 91 14.03 -1.23 15.94
N GLU A 92 15.22 -1.52 15.40
CA GLU A 92 16.33 -0.57 15.32
C GLU A 92 15.97 0.68 14.50
N ASN A 93 15.13 0.52 13.49
CA ASN A 93 14.63 1.62 12.66
C ASN A 93 13.33 2.26 13.18
N GLY A 94 12.95 1.99 14.43
CA GLY A 94 11.84 2.67 15.10
C GLY A 94 10.46 2.01 14.91
N TYR A 95 10.39 0.80 14.38
CA TYR A 95 9.15 0.04 14.19
C TYR A 95 9.05 -1.09 15.21
N PRO A 96 8.31 -0.91 16.32
CA PRO A 96 8.25 -1.90 17.39
C PRO A 96 7.42 -3.12 16.98
N ILE A 97 8.08 -4.15 16.44
CA ILE A 97 7.48 -5.45 16.16
C ILE A 97 7.82 -6.43 17.28
N ARG A 98 6.80 -6.88 18.01
CA ARG A 98 6.95 -7.86 19.10
C ARG A 98 7.37 -9.24 18.59
N LYS A 99 6.80 -9.69 17.47
CA LYS A 99 7.10 -10.99 16.86
C LYS A 99 6.77 -10.94 15.36
N LEU A 100 7.75 -11.30 14.52
CA LEU A 100 7.57 -11.47 13.08
C LEU A 100 7.55 -12.97 12.76
N ASN A 101 6.41 -13.49 12.31
CA ASN A 101 6.22 -14.90 11.99
C ASN A 101 5.13 -15.08 10.90
N GLN A 102 4.86 -16.32 10.48
CA GLN A 102 3.81 -16.60 9.49
C GLN A 102 2.43 -16.06 9.90
N ALA A 103 2.08 -16.15 11.18
CA ALA A 103 0.83 -15.60 11.69
C ALA A 103 0.79 -14.06 11.58
N TYR A 104 1.90 -13.37 11.86
CA TYR A 104 2.02 -11.93 11.65
C TYR A 104 1.65 -11.55 10.21
N PHE A 105 2.19 -12.25 9.21
CA PHE A 105 1.82 -12.00 7.82
C PHE A 105 0.36 -12.34 7.49
N ALA A 106 -0.22 -13.35 8.14
CA ALA A 106 -1.63 -13.69 7.95
C ALA A 106 -2.58 -12.63 8.54
N PHE A 107 -2.21 -11.99 9.65
CA PHE A 107 -3.01 -10.93 10.29
C PHE A 107 -2.76 -9.53 9.72
N HIS A 108 -1.55 -9.31 9.19
CA HIS A 108 -1.09 -8.03 8.67
C HIS A 108 -0.89 -8.04 7.15
N GLY A 109 -1.54 -8.98 6.46
CA GLY A 109 -1.43 -9.20 5.01
C GLY A 109 -1.81 -8.00 4.15
N SER A 110 -2.34 -6.94 4.76
CA SER A 110 -2.68 -5.66 4.14
C SER A 110 -1.61 -4.58 4.27
N TYR A 111 -0.38 -4.83 4.72
CA TYR A 111 0.71 -3.85 4.49
C TYR A 111 1.10 -3.69 2.99
N GLY A 112 0.25 -4.20 2.09
CA GLY A 112 0.16 -3.89 0.68
C GLY A 112 -0.54 -2.56 0.33
N THR A 113 -0.81 -1.66 1.29
CA THR A 113 -1.45 -0.36 1.04
C THR A 113 -0.59 0.73 0.35
N SER A 114 0.49 0.37 -0.34
CA SER A 114 1.06 1.19 -1.44
C SER A 114 2.16 0.41 -2.16
N ALA A 115 2.04 0.20 -3.48
CA ALA A 115 3.11 -0.28 -4.37
C ALA A 115 3.86 -1.58 -3.99
N ALA A 116 3.32 -2.40 -3.08
CA ALA A 116 3.99 -3.61 -2.58
C ALA A 116 3.41 -4.93 -3.11
N SER A 117 2.39 -4.87 -3.96
CA SER A 117 2.30 -5.85 -5.04
C SER A 117 3.53 -5.61 -5.92
N SER A 118 4.30 -6.65 -6.27
CA SER A 118 5.21 -6.52 -7.41
C SER A 118 4.47 -6.14 -8.71
N SER A 119 3.13 -6.20 -8.68
CA SER A 119 2.31 -5.71 -9.77
C SER A 119 2.11 -4.19 -9.68
N PRO A 120 2.28 -3.47 -10.81
CA PRO A 120 2.10 -2.03 -10.91
C PRO A 120 0.63 -1.58 -10.71
N ILE A 121 -0.28 -2.51 -10.41
CA ILE A 121 -1.73 -2.32 -10.41
C ILE A 121 -2.18 -1.24 -9.41
N GLY A 122 -1.63 -1.23 -8.19
CA GLY A 122 -2.00 -0.25 -7.17
C GLY A 122 -1.71 1.19 -7.62
N PRO A 123 -0.44 1.54 -7.90
CA PRO A 123 -0.07 2.84 -8.45
C PRO A 123 -0.84 3.21 -9.73
N GLN A 124 -1.06 2.26 -10.64
CA GLN A 124 -1.84 2.52 -11.86
C GLN A 124 -3.32 2.85 -11.56
N LEU A 125 -3.92 2.23 -10.54
CA LEU A 125 -5.27 2.57 -10.09
C LEU A 125 -5.33 3.93 -9.41
N ASP A 126 -4.30 4.31 -8.64
CA ASP A 126 -4.17 5.64 -8.06
C ASP A 126 -4.07 6.72 -9.16
N ASP A 127 -3.20 6.51 -10.15
CA ASP A 127 -3.04 7.40 -11.31
C ASP A 127 -4.35 7.50 -12.11
N LEU A 128 -4.99 6.36 -12.38
CA LEU A 128 -6.29 6.33 -13.07
C LEU A 128 -7.36 7.07 -12.27
N ARG A 129 -7.41 6.92 -10.95
CA ARG A 129 -8.33 7.65 -10.07
C ARG A 129 -8.05 9.15 -10.14
N ALA A 130 -6.79 9.57 -10.09
CA ALA A 130 -6.40 10.98 -10.12
C ALA A 130 -6.77 11.68 -11.45
N ALA A 131 -6.77 10.95 -12.56
CA ALA A 131 -7.16 11.47 -13.88
C ALA A 131 -8.69 11.69 -14.02
N MET A 132 -9.50 11.17 -13.11
CA MET A 132 -10.96 11.22 -13.21
C MET A 132 -11.60 12.33 -12.35
N PRO A 133 -12.69 12.96 -12.84
CA PRO A 133 -13.29 14.13 -12.20
C PRO A 133 -13.93 13.82 -10.84
N ASP A 134 -14.40 12.59 -10.63
CA ASP A 134 -15.09 12.19 -9.41
C ASP A 134 -15.02 10.67 -9.18
N LEU A 135 -15.29 10.28 -7.93
CA LEU A 135 -15.28 8.88 -7.50
C LEU A 135 -16.35 8.03 -8.20
N GLN A 136 -17.47 8.64 -8.58
CA GLN A 136 -18.55 7.93 -9.28
C GLN A 136 -18.08 7.46 -10.67
N THR A 137 -17.40 8.33 -11.41
CA THR A 137 -16.79 8.06 -12.72
C THR A 137 -15.75 6.95 -12.61
N PHE A 138 -14.94 6.98 -11.55
CA PHE A 138 -13.98 5.91 -11.24
C PHE A 138 -14.66 4.57 -11.01
N VAL A 139 -15.62 4.49 -10.08
CA VAL A 139 -16.33 3.23 -9.77
C VAL A 139 -17.07 2.68 -10.99
N HIS A 140 -17.73 3.55 -11.78
CA HIS A 140 -18.41 3.11 -13.00
C HIS A 140 -17.47 2.63 -14.10
N THR A 141 -16.21 3.07 -14.09
CA THR A 141 -15.18 2.60 -15.01
C THR A 141 -14.64 1.24 -14.56
N VAL A 142 -14.13 1.15 -13.32
CA VAL A 142 -13.42 -0.05 -12.83
C VAL A 142 -14.34 -1.24 -12.56
N ARG A 143 -15.65 -1.03 -12.35
CA ARG A 143 -16.62 -2.13 -12.12
C ARG A 143 -16.70 -3.16 -13.25
N TRP A 144 -16.24 -2.78 -14.44
CA TRP A 144 -16.27 -3.65 -15.62
C TRP A 144 -14.98 -4.44 -15.82
N PHE A 145 -13.97 -4.22 -14.98
CA PHE A 145 -12.68 -4.89 -15.13
C PHE A 145 -12.82 -6.38 -14.82
N THR A 146 -12.53 -7.18 -15.82
CA THR A 146 -12.43 -8.63 -15.79
C THR A 146 -11.00 -9.10 -16.07
N SER A 147 -10.08 -8.18 -16.39
CA SER A 147 -8.66 -8.45 -16.58
C SER A 147 -7.78 -7.25 -16.21
N ALA A 148 -6.49 -7.48 -15.96
CA ALA A 148 -5.52 -6.40 -15.73
C ALA A 148 -5.22 -5.57 -17.00
N ALA A 149 -5.52 -6.07 -18.20
CA ALA A 149 -5.32 -5.34 -19.44
C ALA A 149 -6.23 -4.11 -19.53
N GLU A 150 -7.47 -4.22 -19.03
CA GLU A 150 -8.46 -3.14 -19.07
C GLU A 150 -8.05 -1.93 -18.21
N LEU A 151 -7.22 -2.14 -17.17
CA LEU A 151 -6.62 -1.05 -16.41
C LEU A 151 -5.68 -0.21 -17.28
N ASN A 152 -4.81 -0.86 -18.08
CA ASN A 152 -3.90 -0.16 -18.98
C ASN A 152 -4.66 0.58 -20.08
N ASP A 153 -5.70 -0.06 -20.64
CA ASP A 153 -6.55 0.55 -21.68
C ASP A 153 -7.30 1.77 -21.14
N ALA A 154 -7.81 1.69 -19.91
CA ALA A 154 -8.48 2.80 -19.25
C ALA A 154 -7.50 3.95 -18.98
N ALA A 155 -6.31 3.67 -18.46
CA ALA A 155 -5.27 4.68 -18.21
C ALA A 155 -4.88 5.42 -19.51
N ALA A 156 -4.60 4.68 -20.58
CA ALA A 156 -4.23 5.25 -21.88
C ALA A 156 -5.36 6.09 -22.53
N LYS A 157 -6.62 5.80 -22.20
CA LYS A 157 -7.78 6.58 -22.68
C LYS A 157 -7.87 7.93 -21.96
N TRP A 158 -7.60 7.97 -20.66
CA TRP A 158 -7.69 9.18 -19.85
C TRP A 158 -6.46 10.09 -19.95
N GLU A 159 -5.28 9.56 -20.28
CA GLU A 159 -4.11 10.38 -20.62
C GLU A 159 -4.30 11.22 -21.90
N LYS A 160 -5.25 10.85 -22.78
CA LYS A 160 -5.47 11.49 -24.08
C LYS A 160 -6.61 12.52 -24.10
N GLN A 161 -7.27 12.76 -22.97
CA GLN A 161 -8.37 13.72 -22.84
C GLN A 161 -7.88 15.01 -22.20
#